data_AF-A0A3D2Z0T4-F1
#
_entry.id   AF-A0A3D2Z0T4-F1
#
_cell.length_a   1.000
_cell.length_b   1.000
_cell.length_c   1.000
_cell.angle_alpha   90.00
_cell.angle_beta   90.00
_cell.angle_gamma   90.00
#
_symmetry.space_group_name_H-M   'P 1'
#
loop_
_entity.id
_entity.type
_entity.pdbx_description
1 polymer ?
#
loop_
_entity_poly.entity_id
_entity_poly.type
_entity_poly.pdbx_seq_one_letter_code
_entity_poly.pdbx_strand_id
1 'polypeptide(L)'
;MKSETCVGKATGKPLTEYDSEADAEEGATHAQQRFGRRLIPYACDTCNMWHLAPANRQTPTTKCGYCTGADGRPKDTYRNESEARRRADILRREQGADLRVYTCEYGSGWHLTRGQAQRPRRKGPK
;
A
#
# COMPACT_ATOMS: atom_id res chain seq x y z
N MET A 1 13.36 17.54 3.85
CA MET A 1 12.67 18.58 3.03
C MET A 1 11.21 18.15 2.79
N LYS A 2 10.35 18.94 2.14
CA LYS A 2 9.01 18.50 1.74
C LYS A 2 9.03 18.17 0.25
N SER A 3 8.54 16.98 -0.08
CA SER A 3 8.61 16.48 -1.44
C SER A 3 7.68 17.22 -2.39
N GLU A 4 8.23 17.74 -3.48
CA GLU A 4 7.45 18.34 -4.56
C GLU A 4 6.74 17.28 -5.41
N THR A 5 7.32 16.08 -5.49
CA THR A 5 6.82 14.96 -6.30
C THR A 5 5.91 14.01 -5.54
N CYS A 6 6.17 13.78 -4.24
CA CYS A 6 5.48 12.76 -3.48
C CYS A 6 4.44 13.36 -2.52
N VAL A 7 3.16 13.19 -2.87
CA VAL A 7 2.02 13.66 -2.07
C VAL A 7 1.33 12.47 -1.41
N GLY A 8 1.05 12.58 -0.11
CA GLY A 8 0.33 11.56 0.62
C GLY A 8 -1.11 11.41 0.10
N LYS A 9 -1.42 10.29 -0.56
CA LYS A 9 -2.74 10.04 -1.18
C LYS A 9 -3.94 10.26 -0.25
N ALA A 10 -3.77 9.99 1.05
CA ALA A 10 -4.82 10.17 2.05
C ALA A 10 -4.92 11.60 2.62
N THR A 11 -3.84 12.39 2.56
CA THR A 11 -3.76 13.70 3.23
C THR A 11 -3.69 14.86 2.24
N GLY A 12 -3.37 14.61 0.97
CA GLY A 12 -3.11 15.64 -0.03
C GLY A 12 -1.87 16.50 0.26
N LYS A 13 -1.07 16.13 1.28
CA LYS A 13 0.09 16.91 1.73
C LYS A 13 1.40 16.33 1.20
N PRO A 14 2.37 17.19 0.84
CA PRO A 14 3.75 16.78 0.55
C PRO A 14 4.31 15.87 1.66
N LEU A 15 4.86 14.72 1.25
CA LEU A 15 5.57 13.83 2.17
C LEU A 15 6.87 14.49 2.61
N THR A 16 7.30 14.22 3.85
CA THR A 16 8.67 14.57 4.24
C THR A 16 9.62 13.61 3.54
N GLU A 17 10.67 14.15 2.94
CA GLU A 17 11.72 13.39 2.29
C GLU A 17 13.04 13.54 3.03
N TYR A 18 13.80 12.44 3.01
CA TYR A 18 15.08 12.26 3.64
C TYR A 18 16.05 11.67 2.61
N ASP A 19 17.29 12.14 2.61
CA ASP A 19 18.31 11.74 1.65
C ASP A 19 18.85 10.33 1.94
N SER A 20 18.81 9.89 3.20
CA SER A 20 19.28 8.58 3.63
C SER A 20 18.29 7.86 4.55
N GLU A 21 18.47 6.54 4.68
CA GLU A 21 17.73 5.70 5.64
C GLU A 21 17.95 6.18 7.07
N ALA A 22 19.20 6.52 7.43
CA ALA A 22 19.57 6.99 8.76
C ALA A 22 18.82 8.29 9.13
N ASP A 23 18.77 9.26 8.21
CA ASP A 23 18.01 10.51 8.43
C ASP A 23 16.51 10.24 8.61
N ALA A 24 15.97 9.27 7.87
CA ALA A 24 14.58 8.86 7.99
C ALA A 24 14.33 8.15 9.33
N GLU A 25 15.24 7.30 9.81
CA GLU A 25 15.16 6.65 11.12
C GLU A 25 15.17 7.67 12.26
N GLU A 26 16.02 8.69 12.19
CA GLU A 26 16.02 9.81 13.13
C GLU A 26 14.69 10.56 13.09
N GLY A 27 14.15 10.82 11.88
CA GLY A 27 12.84 11.41 11.70
C GLY A 27 11.70 10.59 12.29
N ALA A 28 11.74 9.26 12.15
CA ALA A 28 10.78 8.33 12.72
C ALA A 28 10.84 8.33 14.26
N THR A 29 12.06 8.31 14.80
CA THR A 29 12.32 8.36 16.25
C THR A 29 11.81 9.67 16.84
N HIS A 30 12.10 10.80 16.19
CA HIS A 30 11.59 12.10 16.60
C HIS A 30 10.06 12.14 16.59
N ALA A 31 9.42 11.60 15.56
CA ALA A 31 7.95 11.56 15.48
C ALA A 31 7.32 10.67 16.56
N GLN A 32 7.98 9.56 16.92
CA GLN A 32 7.55 8.70 18.01
C GLN A 32 7.67 9.40 19.36
N GLN A 33 8.80 10.02 19.66
CA GLN A 33 9.02 10.72 20.93
C GLN A 33 8.09 11.93 21.09
N ARG A 34 7.89 12.70 20.02
CA ARG A 34 7.14 13.97 20.07
C ARG A 34 5.62 13.80 19.96
N PHE A 35 5.17 12.84 19.14
CA PHE A 35 3.75 12.70 18.81
C PHE A 35 3.18 11.31 19.15
N GLY A 36 3.98 10.40 19.70
CA GLY A 36 3.57 9.01 19.98
C GLY A 36 3.26 8.21 18.72
N ARG A 37 3.66 8.68 17.53
CA ARG A 37 3.34 8.05 16.25
C ARG A 37 4.49 7.17 15.81
N ARG A 38 4.25 5.86 15.75
CA ARG A 38 5.22 4.91 15.18
C ARG A 38 5.21 5.01 13.66
N LEU A 39 6.21 5.67 13.10
CA LEU A 39 6.46 5.75 11.67
C LEU A 39 7.61 4.79 11.32
N ILE A 40 7.62 4.28 10.09
CA ILE A 40 8.64 3.38 9.57
C ILE A 40 9.17 3.99 8.24
N PRO A 41 10.50 4.13 8.10
CA PRO A 41 11.15 4.50 6.86
C PRO A 41 10.89 3.54 5.71
N TYR A 42 10.80 4.05 4.49
CA TYR A 42 10.82 3.26 3.27
C TYR A 42 11.43 4.07 2.11
N ALA A 43 12.18 3.39 1.25
CA ALA A 43 12.70 3.96 0.02
C ALA A 43 11.57 4.14 -1.01
N CYS A 44 11.53 5.30 -1.67
CA CYS A 44 10.53 5.60 -2.67
C CYS A 44 11.06 5.35 -4.08
N ASP A 45 10.44 4.43 -4.82
CA ASP A 45 10.80 4.14 -6.21
C ASP A 45 10.48 5.30 -7.19
N THR A 46 9.74 6.33 -6.77
CA THR A 46 9.31 7.44 -7.63
C THR A 46 10.28 8.62 -7.59
N CYS A 47 10.77 8.99 -6.42
CA CYS A 47 11.70 10.12 -6.25
C CYS A 47 13.09 9.69 -5.76
N ASN A 48 13.32 8.39 -5.51
CA ASN A 48 14.55 7.84 -4.94
C ASN A 48 14.92 8.36 -3.54
N MET A 49 14.00 9.05 -2.87
CA MET A 49 14.18 9.55 -1.50
C MET A 49 13.53 8.62 -0.49
N TRP A 50 13.88 8.80 0.79
CA TRP A 50 13.27 8.09 1.90
C TRP A 50 12.05 8.84 2.44
N HIS A 51 10.99 8.08 2.74
CA HIS A 51 9.74 8.61 3.30
C HIS A 51 9.33 7.85 4.56
N LEU A 52 8.45 8.46 5.34
CA LEU A 52 7.88 7.86 6.54
C LEU A 52 6.43 7.45 6.32
N ALA A 53 6.13 6.18 6.60
CA ALA A 53 4.76 5.68 6.63
C ALA A 53 4.39 5.22 8.05
N PRO A 54 3.15 5.42 8.51
CA PRO A 54 2.68 4.80 9.74
C PRO A 54 2.93 3.28 9.75
N ALA A 55 3.44 2.75 10.86
CA ALA A 55 3.74 1.32 11.00
C ALA A 55 2.50 0.45 10.73
N ASN A 56 1.30 0.99 11.00
CA ASN A 56 0.06 0.29 10.74
C ASN A 56 -0.32 0.19 9.25
N ARG A 57 0.32 0.99 8.38
CA ARG A 57 0.15 0.96 6.92
C ARG A 57 1.18 0.09 6.21
N GLN A 58 2.22 -0.34 6.92
CA GLN A 58 3.21 -1.25 6.37
C GLN A 58 2.57 -2.62 6.14
N THR A 59 2.55 -3.00 4.87
CA THR A 59 2.08 -4.30 4.40
C THR A 59 3.16 -4.80 3.43
N PRO A 60 4.24 -5.40 3.96
CA PRO A 60 5.34 -5.88 3.14
C PRO A 60 4.83 -6.88 2.11
N THR A 61 5.32 -6.76 0.88
CA THR A 61 4.91 -7.60 -0.24
C THR A 61 6.10 -7.95 -1.09
N THR A 62 6.06 -9.13 -1.68
CA THR A 62 6.96 -9.50 -2.77
C THR A 62 6.19 -9.50 -4.09
N LYS A 63 6.90 -9.36 -5.21
CA LYS A 63 6.26 -9.48 -6.54
C LYS A 63 6.02 -10.95 -6.86
N CYS A 64 4.83 -11.28 -7.36
CA CYS A 64 4.51 -12.62 -7.84
C CYS A 64 5.20 -12.87 -9.19
N GLY A 65 5.91 -13.98 -9.33
CA GLY A 65 6.54 -14.37 -10.61
C GLY A 65 5.56 -14.88 -11.68
N TYR A 66 4.31 -15.16 -11.31
CA TYR A 66 3.32 -15.82 -12.18
C TYR A 66 2.06 -14.98 -12.42
N CYS A 67 1.57 -14.30 -11.39
CA CYS A 67 0.32 -13.58 -11.45
C CYS A 67 0.54 -12.11 -11.84
N THR A 68 -0.19 -11.66 -12.86
CA THR A 68 -0.13 -10.28 -13.35
C THR A 68 -1.47 -9.56 -13.09
N GLY A 69 -1.40 -8.27 -12.77
CA GLY A 69 -2.54 -7.39 -12.64
C GLY A 69 -3.16 -7.01 -13.99
N ALA A 70 -4.31 -6.36 -13.95
CA ALA A 70 -4.97 -5.84 -15.16
C ALA A 70 -4.17 -4.73 -15.86
N ASP A 71 -3.19 -4.13 -15.16
CA ASP A 71 -2.26 -3.13 -15.68
C ASP A 71 -0.98 -3.74 -16.27
N GLY A 72 -0.90 -5.07 -16.38
CA GLY A 72 0.27 -5.76 -16.91
C GLY A 72 1.44 -5.86 -15.94
N ARG A 73 1.31 -5.37 -14.69
CA ARG A 73 2.37 -5.47 -13.68
C ARG A 73 2.23 -6.73 -12.83
N PRO A 74 3.35 -7.34 -12.37
CA PRO A 74 3.31 -8.43 -11.41
C PRO A 74 2.49 -8.06 -10.16
N LYS A 75 1.60 -8.97 -9.73
CA LYS A 75 0.79 -8.77 -8.52
C LYS A 75 1.68 -8.76 -7.28
N ASP A 76 1.25 -7.97 -6.30
CA ASP A 76 1.80 -8.05 -4.96
C ASP A 76 1.35 -9.36 -4.28
N THR A 77 2.29 -9.99 -3.59
CA THR A 77 2.11 -11.22 -2.83
C THR A 77 2.35 -10.93 -1.36
N TYR A 78 1.32 -11.14 -0.55
CA TYR A 78 1.39 -11.05 0.91
C TYR A 78 1.71 -12.42 1.50
N ARG A 79 2.41 -12.45 2.63
CA ARG A 79 2.84 -13.70 3.27
C ARG A 79 1.66 -14.53 3.76
N ASN A 80 0.60 -13.87 4.24
CA ASN A 80 -0.58 -14.50 4.82
C ASN A 80 -1.86 -13.70 4.52
N GLU A 81 -3.01 -14.33 4.76
CA GLU A 81 -4.33 -13.72 4.51
C GLU A 81 -4.53 -12.44 5.33
N SER A 82 -4.10 -12.45 6.59
CA SER A 82 -4.28 -11.32 7.51
C SER A 82 -3.58 -10.06 7.01
N GLU A 83 -2.37 -10.19 6.46
CA GLU A 83 -1.63 -9.09 5.84
C GLU A 83 -2.31 -8.56 4.58
N ALA A 84 -2.77 -9.46 3.70
CA ALA A 84 -3.52 -9.09 2.51
C ALA A 84 -4.83 -8.37 2.89
N ARG A 85 -5.57 -8.90 3.86
CA ARG A 85 -6.83 -8.31 4.36
C ARG A 85 -6.60 -6.95 4.98
N ARG A 86 -5.57 -6.81 5.80
CA ARG A 86 -5.15 -5.50 6.34
C ARG A 86 -4.90 -4.49 5.23
N ARG A 87 -4.21 -4.90 4.16
CA ARG A 87 -3.97 -4.02 3.00
C ARG A 87 -5.26 -3.67 2.26
N ALA A 88 -6.15 -4.64 2.06
CA ALA A 88 -7.47 -4.40 1.48
C ALA A 88 -8.27 -3.37 2.29
N ASP A 89 -8.27 -3.49 3.63
CA ASP A 89 -8.96 -2.55 4.52
C ASP A 89 -8.38 -1.14 4.47
N ILE A 90 -7.05 -1.00 4.42
CA ILE A 90 -6.39 0.29 4.24
C ILE A 90 -6.81 0.92 2.92
N LEU A 91 -6.74 0.17 1.81
CA LEU A 91 -7.11 0.66 0.48
C LEU A 91 -8.60 1.00 0.38
N ARG A 92 -9.47 0.24 1.05
CA ARG A 92 -10.90 0.55 1.15
C ARG A 92 -11.14 1.86 1.88
N ARG A 93 -10.49 2.09 3.03
CA ARG A 93 -10.65 3.32 3.81
C ARG A 93 -10.07 4.55 3.13
N GLU A 94 -8.95 4.38 2.42
CA GLU A 94 -8.23 5.51 1.80
C GLU A 94 -8.72 5.85 0.39
N GLN A 95 -9.13 4.85 -0.38
CA GLN A 95 -9.41 4.99 -1.82
C GLN A 95 -10.81 4.51 -2.20
N GLY A 96 -11.60 4.01 -1.24
CA GLY A 96 -12.89 3.39 -1.53
C GLY A 96 -12.79 2.09 -2.33
N ALA A 97 -11.59 1.50 -2.45
CA ALA A 97 -11.36 0.31 -3.25
C ALA A 97 -11.92 -0.93 -2.55
N ASP A 98 -12.94 -1.56 -3.14
CA ASP A 98 -13.42 -2.87 -2.70
C ASP A 98 -12.53 -3.97 -3.27
N LEU A 99 -11.66 -4.53 -2.43
CA LEU A 99 -10.69 -5.56 -2.81
C LEU A 99 -10.98 -6.87 -2.07
N ARG A 100 -10.93 -7.97 -2.80
CA ARG A 100 -11.00 -9.34 -2.26
C ARG A 100 -9.61 -9.92 -2.14
N VAL A 101 -9.41 -10.69 -1.09
CA VAL A 101 -8.20 -11.45 -0.79
C VAL A 101 -8.38 -12.88 -1.28
N TYR A 102 -7.38 -13.44 -1.95
CA TYR A 102 -7.40 -14.84 -2.39
C TYR A 102 -5.98 -15.43 -2.39
N THR A 103 -5.87 -16.74 -2.23
CA THR A 103 -4.58 -17.46 -2.29
C THR A 103 -4.04 -17.48 -3.72
N CYS A 104 -2.72 -17.39 -3.86
CA CYS A 104 -2.05 -17.62 -5.14
C CYS A 104 -2.25 -19.08 -5.55
N GLU A 105 -2.58 -19.32 -6.82
CA GLU A 105 -2.76 -20.67 -7.38
C GLU A 105 -1.44 -21.26 -7.91
N TYR A 106 -0.45 -20.42 -8.21
CA TYR A 106 0.83 -20.81 -8.83
C TYR A 106 2.03 -20.77 -7.87
N GLY A 107 1.82 -20.33 -6.63
CA GLY A 107 2.88 -20.14 -5.65
C GLY A 107 2.33 -19.99 -4.24
N SER A 108 3.19 -19.65 -3.29
CA SER A 108 2.80 -19.37 -1.91
C SER A 108 2.42 -17.90 -1.73
N GLY A 109 1.41 -17.66 -0.89
CA GLY A 109 1.01 -16.31 -0.49
C GLY A 109 -0.36 -15.89 -1.01
N TRP A 110 -0.68 -14.62 -0.76
CA TRP A 110 -2.02 -14.08 -0.94
C TRP A 110 -2.00 -12.85 -1.83
N HIS A 111 -3.06 -12.66 -2.61
CA HIS A 111 -3.20 -11.57 -3.56
C HIS A 111 -4.45 -10.74 -3.29
N LEU A 112 -4.42 -9.52 -3.84
CA LEU A 112 -5.59 -8.67 -3.93
C LEU A 112 -6.15 -8.67 -5.36
N THR A 113 -7.47 -8.72 -5.44
CA THR A 113 -8.22 -8.53 -6.68
C THR A 113 -9.39 -7.58 -6.44
N ARG A 114 -9.88 -6.90 -7.48
CA ARG A 114 -11.09 -6.08 -7.32
C ARG A 114 -12.25 -6.99 -6.96
N GLY A 115 -12.97 -6.67 -5.89
CA GLY A 115 -14.27 -7.24 -5.64
C GLY A 115 -15.13 -6.99 -6.86
N GLN A 116 -15.83 -8.02 -7.35
CA GLN A 116 -16.90 -7.77 -8.32
C GLN A 116 -17.89 -6.84 -7.63
N ALA A 117 -17.80 -5.53 -7.91
CA ALA A 117 -18.95 -4.66 -7.79
C ALA A 117 -20.05 -5.39 -8.53
N GLN A 118 -21.13 -5.77 -7.83
CA GLN A 118 -22.30 -6.31 -8.49
C GLN A 118 -22.68 -5.25 -9.52
N ARG A 119 -22.35 -5.48 -10.80
CA ARG A 119 -22.92 -4.69 -11.90
C ARG A 119 -24.42 -4.81 -11.65
N PRO A 120 -25.18 -3.71 -11.55
CA PRO A 120 -26.63 -3.84 -11.45
C PRO A 120 -27.04 -4.72 -12.62
N ARG A 121 -27.66 -5.88 -12.31
CA ARG A 121 -28.15 -6.80 -13.33
C ARG A 121 -29.04 -5.96 -14.23
N ARG A 122 -28.59 -5.69 -15.46
CA ARG A 122 -29.43 -5.09 -16.48
C ARG A 122 -30.61 -6.05 -16.63
N LYS A 123 -31.77 -5.70 -16.05
CA LYS A 123 -33.03 -6.32 -16.46
C LYS A 123 -33.13 -6.02 -17.96
N GLY A 124 -33.09 -7.08 -18.77
CA GLY A 124 -33.35 -6.95 -20.20
C GLY A 124 -34.72 -6.31 -20.42
N PRO A 125 -34.92 -5.61 -21.55
CA PRO A 125 -36.24 -5.08 -21.88
C PRO A 125 -37.24 -6.24 -21.98
N LYS A 126 -38.45 -5.97 -21.50
CA LYS A 126 -39.60 -6.88 -21.58
C LYS A 126 -39.98 -7.19 -23.02
#